data_AF-A0A6V7I7N7-F1
#
_entry.id   AF-A0A6V7I7N7-F1
#
_cell.length_a   1.000
_cell.length_b   1.000
_cell.length_c   1.000
_cell.angle_alpha   90.00
_cell.angle_beta   90.00
_cell.angle_gamma   90.00
#
_symmetry.space_group_name_H-M   'P 1'
#
loop_
_entity.id
_entity.type
_entity.pdbx_description
1 polymer ?
#
loop_
_entity_poly.entity_id
_entity_poly.type
_entity_poly.pdbx_seq_one_letter_code
_entity_poly.pdbx_strand_id
1 'polypeptide(L)' 'FDCKHPGPIENGRVIVVNGSTLFGGTAEYHCLPQFERVGPFLRKCLDSGMWSGEEPRCQ' A
#
# COMPACT_ATOMS: atom_id res chain seq x y z
N PHE A 1 -15.43 -0.57 7.45
CA PHE A 1 -14.22 0.24 7.24
C PHE A 1 -13.35 -0.47 6.22
N ASP A 2 -13.63 -0.18 4.95
CA ASP A 2 -12.90 -0.76 3.81
C ASP A 2 -12.03 0.35 3.23
N CYS A 3 -10.71 0.18 3.27
CA CYS A 3 -9.76 1.17 2.79
C CYS A 3 -9.65 1.24 1.26
N LYS A 4 -10.45 0.41 0.57
CA LYS A 4 -10.42 0.18 -0.87
C LYS A 4 -9.07 -0.37 -1.33
N HIS A 5 -9.10 -0.95 -2.53
CA HIS A 5 -7.87 -1.42 -3.14
C HIS A 5 -6.96 -0.21 -3.41
N PRO A 6 -5.73 -0.18 -2.89
CA PRO A 6 -4.78 0.86 -3.27
C PRO A 6 -4.56 0.77 -4.78
N GLY A 7 -4.62 1.90 -5.46
CA GLY A 7 -4.38 1.97 -6.90
C GLY A 7 -2.95 1.52 -7.26
N PRO A 8 -2.69 1.27 -8.55
CA PRO A 8 -1.33 1.03 -9.00
C PRO A 8 -0.46 2.25 -8.68
N ILE A 9 0.76 2.01 -8.20
CA ILE A 9 1.78 3.04 -8.01
C ILE A 9 2.62 3.18 -9.27
N GLU A 10 3.16 4.37 -9.51
CA GLU A 10 4.14 4.57 -10.57
C GLU A 10 5.44 3.83 -10.23
N ASN A 11 6.06 3.21 -11.24
CA ASN A 11 7.34 2.50 -11.11
C ASN A 11 7.38 1.40 -10.01
N GLY A 12 6.22 0.80 -9.73
CA GLY A 12 6.11 -0.29 -8.76
C GLY A 12 4.79 -1.04 -8.85
N ARG A 13 4.54 -1.90 -7.86
CA ARG A 13 3.35 -2.72 -7.73
C ARG A 13 2.86 -2.73 -6.29
N VAL A 14 1.54 -2.82 -6.11
CA VAL A 14 0.91 -2.95 -4.80
C VAL A 14 0.29 -4.34 -4.67
N ILE A 15 0.49 -4.98 -3.53
CA ILE A 15 0.02 -6.32 -3.22
C ILE A 15 -0.81 -6.23 -1.94
N VAL A 16 -2.10 -6.52 -2.02
CA VAL A 16 -2.94 -6.61 -0.82
C VAL A 16 -2.77 -7.99 -0.20
N VAL A 17 -2.21 -8.03 1.00
CA VAL A 17 -1.99 -9.24 1.79
C VAL A 17 -3.35 -9.87 2.13
N ASN A 18 -3.50 -11.16 1.83
CA ASN A 18 -4.75 -11.92 1.94
C ASN A 18 -5.93 -11.35 1.13
N GLY A 19 -5.71 -10.40 0.22
CA GLY A 19 -6.79 -9.74 -0.54
C GLY A 19 -7.77 -8.95 0.33
N SER A 20 -7.45 -8.71 1.61
CA SER A 20 -8.32 -8.01 2.54
C SER A 20 -7.93 -6.53 2.65
N THR A 21 -8.84 -5.66 2.22
CA THR A 21 -8.76 -4.20 2.36
C THR A 21 -9.60 -3.68 3.52
N LEU A 22 -10.18 -4.59 4.32
CA LEU A 22 -10.93 -4.27 5.53
C LEU A 22 -9.98 -3.83 6.66
N PHE A 23 -10.53 -3.27 7.74
CA PHE A 23 -9.77 -2.92 8.94
C PHE A 23 -8.79 -4.02 9.37
N GLY A 24 -7.53 -3.64 9.58
CA GLY A 24 -6.44 -4.58 9.89
C GLY A 24 -5.83 -5.30 8.68
N GLY A 25 -6.46 -5.19 7.51
CA GLY A 25 -5.92 -5.58 6.22
C GLY A 25 -4.63 -4.84 5.88
N THR A 26 -3.79 -5.44 5.05
CA THR A 26 -2.41 -4.99 4.86
C THR A 26 -2.08 -4.92 3.37
N ALA A 27 -1.40 -3.87 2.93
CA ALA A 27 -0.99 -3.66 1.56
C ALA A 27 0.52 -3.44 1.48
N GLU A 28 1.22 -4.28 0.72
CA GLU A 28 2.65 -4.23 0.49
C GLU A 28 2.97 -3.53 -0.84
N TYR A 29 3.98 -2.69 -0.81
CA TYR A 29 4.41 -1.86 -1.93
C TYR A 29 5.81 -2.28 -2.36
N HIS A 30 5.92 -2.74 -3.60
CA HIS A 30 7.17 -3.21 -4.19
C HIS A 30 7.52 -2.33 -5.39
N CYS A 31 8.63 -1.60 -5.29
CA CYS A 31 9.15 -0.85 -6.43
C CYS A 31 9.79 -1.77 -7.46
N LEU A 32 9.82 -1.32 -8.71
CA LEU A 32 10.54 -2.00 -9.78
C LEU A 32 12.04 -2.02 -9.48
N PRO A 33 12.76 -3.05 -9.95
CA PRO A 33 14.22 -3.04 -9.89
C PRO A 33 14.74 -1.80 -10.63
N GLN A 34 15.63 -1.04 -9.98
CA GLN A 34 16.17 0.28 -10.34
C GLN A 34 15.49 1.50 -9.69
N PHE A 35 14.34 1.33 -9.03
CA PHE A 35 13.66 2.41 -8.29
C PHE A 35 13.82 2.21 -6.78
N GLU A 36 14.00 3.32 -6.06
CA GLU A 36 14.07 3.36 -4.61
C GLU A 36 12.69 3.69 -4.02
N ARG A 37 12.26 2.88 -3.05
CA ARG A 37 11.01 3.12 -2.34
C ARG A 37 11.19 4.24 -1.32
N VAL A 38 10.49 5.34 -1.53
CA VAL A 38 10.37 6.43 -0.57
C VAL A 38 9.05 6.29 0.18
N GLY A 39 9.16 6.02 1.48
CA GLY A 39 8.01 5.82 2.36
C GLY A 39 7.82 4.37 2.81
N PRO A 40 6.67 4.07 3.43
CA PRO A 40 6.41 2.76 4.05
C PRO A 40 6.22 1.68 2.99
N PHE A 41 6.89 0.54 3.16
CA PHE A 41 6.69 -0.64 2.31
C PHE A 41 5.36 -1.33 2.53
N LEU A 42 4.74 -1.09 3.68
CA LEU A 42 3.56 -1.79 4.13
C LEU A 42 2.62 -0.78 4.78
N ARG A 43 1.38 -0.74 4.30
CA ARG A 43 0.30 0.07 4.87
C ARG A 43 -0.76 -0.84 5.44
N LYS A 44 -1.35 -0.44 6.56
CA LYS A 44 -2.44 -1.16 7.22
C LYS A 44 -3.73 -0.38 7.12
N CYS A 45 -4.84 -1.03 6.85
CA CYS A 45 -6.13 -0.37 6.80
C CYS A 45 -6.56 0.05 8.21
N LEU A 46 -6.76 1.35 8.41
CA LEU A 46 -7.23 1.95 9.65
C LEU A 46 -8.76 1.85 9.78
N ASP A 47 -9.27 1.99 10.99
CA ASP A 47 -10.72 2.03 11.26
C ASP A 47 -11.36 3.24 10.58
N SER A 48 -10.59 4.28 10.25
CA SER A 48 -11.09 5.41 9.46
C SER A 48 -11.38 5.06 7.99
N GLY A 49 -11.07 3.85 7.52
CA GLY A 49 -11.17 3.48 6.11
C GLY A 49 -10.08 4.12 5.25
N MET A 50 -8.94 4.48 5.86
CA MET A 50 -7.76 5.01 5.19
C MET A 50 -6.55 4.10 5.44
N TRP A 51 -5.68 3.99 4.44
CA TRP A 51 -4.42 3.28 4.60
C TRP A 51 -3.48 4.07 5.52
N SER A 52 -2.92 3.37 6.52
CA SER A 52 -1.99 3.93 7.49
C SER A 52 -0.71 4.42 6.83
N GLY A 53 -0.16 5.50 7.38
CA GLY A 53 1.04 6.16 6.86
C GLY A 53 0.80 6.87 5.53
N GLU A 54 1.90 7.29 4.92
CA GLU A 54 1.91 8.01 3.65
C GLU A 54 1.93 7.03 2.47
N GLU A 55 1.39 7.46 1.32
CA GLU A 55 1.47 6.65 0.11
C GLU A 55 2.92 6.60 -0.38
N PRO A 56 3.54 5.41 -0.44
CA PRO A 56 4.93 5.30 -0.86
C PRO A 56 5.05 5.57 -2.35
N ARG A 57 6.18 6.15 -2.72
CA ARG A 57 6.55 6.44 -4.10
C ARG A 57 7.79 5.66 -4.49
N CYS A 58 7.87 5.28 -5.74
CA CYS A 58 9.04 4.67 -6.33
C CYS A 58 9.68 5.71 -7.25
N GLN A 59 10.88 6.17 -6.92
CA GLN A 59 11.65 7.16 -7.68
C GLN A 59 13.04 6.64 -8.04
#